data_AF-A0A0G1ZM23-F1
#
_entry.id   AF-A0A0G1ZM23-F1
#
_cell.length_a   1.000
_cell.length_b   1.000
_cell.length_c   1.000
_cell.angle_alpha   90.00
_cell.angle_beta   90.00
_cell.angle_gamma   90.00
#
_symmetry.space_group_name_H-M   'P 1'
#
loop_
_entity.id
_entity.type
_entity.pdbx_description
1 polymer ?
#
loop_
_entity_poly.entity_id
_entity_poly.type
_entity_poly.pdbx_seq_one_letter_code
_entity_poly.pdbx_strand_id
1 'polypeptide(L)' 'KLKNKNIRKIARIGNRSLGITLPVEFLDELGWREKQKVVVKKQRGRLIIADWKTKIKRK' A
#
# COMPACT_ATOMS: atom_id res chain seq x y z
N LYS A 1 -9.44 23.29 5.59
CA LYS A 1 -8.09 23.08 4.98
C LYS A 1 -7.73 21.60 5.13
N LEU A 2 -7.59 20.85 4.02
CA LEU A 2 -7.47 19.38 4.00
C LEU A 2 -6.12 18.88 3.42
N LYS A 3 -5.03 19.64 3.58
CA LYS A 3 -3.76 19.38 2.88
C LYS A 3 -2.99 18.12 3.33
N ASN A 4 -3.32 17.52 4.48
CA ASN A 4 -2.48 16.48 5.09
C ASN A 4 -3.15 15.09 5.22
N LYS A 5 -4.31 14.87 4.58
CA LYS A 5 -5.08 13.61 4.75
C LYS A 5 -4.30 12.33 4.43
N ASN A 6 -3.31 12.44 3.55
CA ASN A 6 -2.58 11.28 3.02
C ASN A 6 -1.17 11.12 3.61
N ILE A 7 -0.72 12.06 4.46
CA ILE A 7 0.58 11.96 5.14
C ILE A 7 0.39 11.12 6.40
N ARG A 8 1.02 9.95 6.46
CA ARG A 8 0.90 9.00 7.57
C ARG A 8 2.26 8.71 8.17
N LYS A 9 2.30 8.50 9.49
CA LYS A 9 3.51 8.10 10.21
C LYS A 9 3.72 6.59 10.04
N ILE A 10 4.97 6.18 9.85
CA ILE A 10 5.35 4.78 9.91
C ILE A 10 5.33 4.33 11.37
N ALA A 11 4.54 3.30 11.67
CA ALA A 11 4.42 2.73 13.00
C ALA A 11 5.11 1.36 13.07
N ARG A 12 5.55 0.96 14.26
CA ARG A 12 6.12 -0.36 14.49
C ARG A 12 5.00 -1.39 14.61
N ILE A 13 5.11 -2.49 13.86
CA ILE A 13 4.20 -3.63 13.91
C ILE A 13 5.04 -4.86 14.28
N GLY A 14 4.94 -5.32 15.52
CA GLY A 14 5.80 -6.39 16.06
C GLY A 14 7.24 -5.94 16.32
N ASN A 15 8.20 -6.88 16.33
CA ASN A 15 9.55 -6.58 16.79
C ASN A 15 10.42 -5.86 15.75
N ARG A 16 10.40 -6.31 14.50
CA ARG A 16 11.28 -5.80 13.42
C ARG A 16 10.55 -5.16 12.25
N SER A 17 9.24 -5.32 12.18
CA SER A 17 8.44 -4.82 11.06
C SER A 17 7.88 -3.44 11.34
N LEU A 18 7.82 -2.63 10.29
CA LEU A 18 7.19 -1.33 10.29
C LEU A 18 6.02 -1.37 9.30
N GLY A 19 4.97 -0.63 9.60
CA GLY A 19 3.78 -0.52 8.75
C GLY A 19 3.27 0.90 8.68
N ILE A 20 2.42 1.11 7.68
CA ILE A 20 1.69 2.35 7.46
C ILE A 20 0.23 1.97 7.31
N THR A 21 -0.66 2.76 7.90
CA THR A 21 -2.10 2.63 7.66
C THR A 21 -2.44 3.24 6.31
N LEU A 22 -2.99 2.41 5.42
CA LEU A 22 -3.53 2.86 4.15
C LEU A 22 -4.93 3.44 4.38
N PRO A 23 -5.24 4.63 3.86
CA PRO A 23 -6.61 5.15 3.81
C PRO A 23 -7.53 4.15 3.11
N VAL A 24 -8.73 3.96 3.64
CA VAL A 24 -9.71 2.99 3.13
C VAL A 24 -10.14 3.35 1.70
N GLU A 25 -10.17 4.64 1.38
CA GLU A 25 -10.55 5.16 0.07
C GLU A 25 -9.67 4.59 -1.05
N PHE A 26 -8.36 4.42 -0.77
CA PHE A 26 -7.44 3.82 -1.74
C PHE A 26 -7.65 2.31 -1.89
N LEU A 27 -8.05 1.62 -0.82
CA LEU A 27 -8.35 0.19 -0.91
C LEU A 27 -9.62 -0.03 -1.76
N ASP A 28 -10.63 0.82 -1.58
CA ASP A 28 -11.88 0.77 -2.34
C ASP A 28 -11.63 1.07 -3.83
N GLU A 29 -10.88 2.13 -4.14
CA GLU A 29 -10.51 2.50 -5.52
C GLU A 29 -9.70 1.39 -6.22
N LEU A 30 -8.80 0.72 -5.49
CA LEU A 30 -8.00 -0.40 -6.01
C LEU A 30 -8.75 -1.74 -5.98
N GLY A 31 -9.93 -1.82 -5.36
CA GLY A 31 -10.67 -3.05 -5.15
C GLY A 31 -9.95 -4.07 -4.26
N TRP A 32 -9.04 -3.61 -3.40
CA TRP A 32 -8.28 -4.46 -2.50
C TRP A 32 -9.10 -4.88 -1.30
N ARG A 33 -8.91 -6.13 -0.86
CA ARG A 33 -9.64 -6.70 0.29
C ARG A 33 -8.70 -6.96 1.46
N GLU A 34 -9.28 -7.04 2.65
CA GLU A 34 -8.54 -7.45 3.84
C GLU A 34 -7.88 -8.84 3.60
N LYS A 35 -6.67 -9.03 4.16
CA LYS A 35 -5.88 -10.29 4.06
C LYS A 35 -5.46 -10.70 2.64
N GLN A 36 -5.66 -9.85 1.64
CA GLN A 36 -5.12 -10.03 0.29
C GLN A 36 -3.59 -10.00 0.28
N LYS A 37 -2.99 -10.78 -0.64
CA LYS A 37 -1.55 -10.72 -0.93
C LYS A 37 -1.23 -9.54 -1.86
N VAL A 38 -0.19 -8.81 -1.53
CA VAL A 38 0.35 -7.70 -2.34
C VAL A 38 1.86 -7.83 -2.47
N VAL A 39 2.43 -7.25 -3.52
CA VAL A 39 3.88 -7.15 -3.73
C VAL A 39 4.35 -5.76 -3.35
N VAL A 40 5.35 -5.68 -2.47
CA VAL A 40 6.03 -4.43 -2.13
C VAL A 40 7.37 -4.38 -2.86
N LYS A 41 7.56 -3.40 -3.75
CA LYS A 41 8.79 -3.18 -4.52
C LYS A 41 9.43 -1.86 -4.12
N LYS A 42 10.75 -1.84 -3.99
CA LYS A 42 11.51 -0.59 -3.82
C LYS A 42 11.89 -0.03 -5.19
N GLN A 43 11.60 1.25 -5.42
CA GLN A 43 12.04 1.97 -6.62
C GLN A 43 12.49 3.37 -6.20
N ARG A 44 13.75 3.73 -6.48
CA ARG A 44 14.31 5.11 -6.36
C ARG A 44 13.65 5.98 -5.27
N GLY A 45 13.94 5.67 -4.00
CA GLY A 45 13.46 6.46 -2.85
C GLY A 45 12.01 6.22 -2.41
N ARG A 46 11.23 5.38 -3.11
CA ARG A 46 9.85 5.05 -2.76
C ARG A 46 9.59 3.54 -2.71
N LEU A 47 8.53 3.15 -2.02
CA LEU A 47 7.95 1.82 -2.05
C LEU A 47 6.70 1.85 -2.93
N ILE A 48 6.56 0.86 -3.80
CA ILE A 48 5.38 0.63 -4.64
C ILE A 48 4.71 -0.63 -4.12
N ILE A 49 3.43 -0.53 -3.81
CA ILE A 49 2.60 -1.67 -3.41
C ILE A 49 1.68 -1.98 -4.59
N ALA A 50 1.69 -3.21 -5.07
CA ALA A 50 0.88 -3.66 -6.20
C ALA A 50 0.16 -4.97 -5.87
N ASP A 51 -0.94 -5.25 -6.55
CA ASP A 51 -1.65 -6.53 -6.41
C ASP A 51 -0.72 -7.70 -6.78
N TRP A 52 -0.80 -8.80 -6.03
CA TRP A 52 -0.04 -10.01 -6.30
C TRP A 52 -0.49 -10.70 -7.59
N LYS A 53 -1.74 -10.55 -8.04
CA LYS A 53 -2.24 -11.14 -9.29
C LYS A 53 -1.45 -10.61 -10.49
N THR A 54 -0.37 -11.30 -10.80
CA THR A 54 0.40 -11.24 -12.03
C THR A 54 -0.50 -11.63 -13.21
N LYS A 55 -1.27 -10.67 -13.72
CA LYS A 55 -1.67 -10.66 -15.12
C LYS A 55 -1.42 -9.28 -15.70
N ILE A 56 -0.19 -9.12 -16.17
CA ILE A 56 0.09 -8.28 -17.34
C ILE A 56 -0.76 -8.88 -18.48
N LYS A 57 -2.02 -8.47 -18.59
CA LYS A 57 -2.67 -8.47 -19.90
C LYS A 57 -2.17 -7.19 -20.58
N ARG A 58 -1.01 -7.30 -21.24
CA ARG A 58 -0.73 -6.43 -22.38
C ARG A 58 -1.87 -6.67 -23.36
N LYS A 59 -2.68 -5.64 -23.60
CA LYS A 59 -3.54 -5.57 -24.76
C LYS A 59 -2.88 -4.59 -25.73
#